data_AF-A0A7C0YK50-F1
#
_entry.id   AF-A0A7C0YK50-F1
#
_cell.length_a   1.000
_cell.length_b   1.000
_cell.length_c   1.000
_cell.angle_alpha   90.00
_cell.angle_beta   90.00
_cell.angle_gamma   90.00
#
_symmetry.space_group_name_H-M   'P 1'
#
loop_
_entity.id
_entity.type
_entity.pdbx_description
1 polymer ?
#
loop_
_entity_poly.entity_id
_entity_poly.type
_entity_poly.pdbx_seq_one_letter_code
_entity_poly.pdbx_strand_id
1 'polypeptide(L)'
;MITKKETAEKIRKYLYGDLSMDELVDWAERAMMEDDFEKESFDALRDVVARLGLSDVRAFGLTLKDCEQMLSEMGYKINIEIIETN
;
A
#
# COMPACT_ATOMS: atom_id res chain seq x y z
N MET A 1 -7.57 14.09 -0.09
CA MET A 1 -6.10 14.18 -0.08
C MET A 1 -5.52 12.86 0.39
N ILE A 2 -4.88 12.15 -0.53
CA ILE A 2 -4.14 10.91 -0.32
C ILE A 2 -2.83 11.25 0.40
N THR A 3 -2.55 10.54 1.49
CA THR A 3 -1.38 10.78 2.34
C THR A 3 -0.54 9.53 2.52
N LYS A 4 0.72 9.70 2.93
CA LYS A 4 1.57 8.57 3.34
C LYS A 4 0.94 7.74 4.45
N LYS A 5 0.28 8.40 5.40
CA LYS A 5 -0.42 7.73 6.51
C LYS A 5 -1.57 6.86 6.03
N GLU A 6 -2.42 7.39 5.15
CA GLU A 6 -3.54 6.63 4.60
C GLU A 6 -3.05 5.43 3.78
N THR A 7 -2.04 5.63 2.94
CA THR A 7 -1.45 4.57 2.11
C THR A 7 -0.81 3.49 2.95
N ALA A 8 -0.07 3.87 4.01
CA ALA A 8 0.47 2.92 4.97
C ALA A 8 -0.62 2.12 5.70
N GLU A 9 -1.74 2.75 6.06
CA GLU A 9 -2.88 2.06 6.66
C GLU A 9 -3.54 1.06 5.70
N LYS A 10 -3.59 1.36 4.40
CA LYS A 10 -4.11 0.44 3.38
C LYS A 10 -3.25 -0.81 3.23
N ILE A 11 -1.93 -0.62 3.12
CA ILE A 11 -0.97 -1.73 3.11
C ILE A 11 -1.06 -2.54 4.41
N ARG A 12 -1.17 -1.87 5.57
CA ARG A 12 -1.34 -2.54 6.87
C ARG A 12 -2.59 -3.42 6.88
N LYS A 13 -3.74 -2.89 6.50
CA LYS A 13 -5.00 -3.67 6.46
C LYS A 13 -4.90 -4.86 5.53
N TYR A 14 -4.26 -4.70 4.37
CA TYR A 14 -4.00 -5.82 3.46
C TYR A 14 -3.16 -6.92 4.11
N LEU A 15 -2.05 -6.56 4.76
CA LEU A 15 -1.18 -7.51 5.45
C LEU A 15 -1.87 -8.24 6.62
N TYR A 16 -2.79 -7.57 7.32
CA TYR A 16 -3.59 -8.18 8.39
C TYR A 16 -4.79 -8.99 7.87
N GLY A 17 -5.11 -8.91 6.57
CA GLY A 17 -6.29 -9.56 5.99
C GLY A 17 -7.61 -8.81 6.19
N ASP A 18 -7.57 -7.58 6.70
CA ASP A 18 -8.74 -6.69 6.86
C ASP A 18 -9.14 -6.02 5.53
N LEU A 19 -8.31 -6.13 4.50
CA LEU A 19 -8.52 -5.60 3.16
C LEU A 19 -8.04 -6.65 2.16
N SER A 20 -8.87 -7.03 1.21
CA SER A 20 -8.46 -7.96 0.14
C SER A 20 -7.51 -7.29 -0.85
N MET A 21 -6.86 -8.10 -1.70
CA MET A 21 -6.04 -7.57 -2.80
C MET A 21 -6.87 -6.69 -3.73
N ASP A 22 -8.04 -7.17 -4.15
CA ASP A 22 -8.91 -6.46 -5.08
C ASP A 22 -9.36 -5.11 -4.50
N GLU A 23 -9.74 -5.07 -3.22
CA GLU A 23 -10.11 -3.80 -2.56
C GLU A 23 -8.94 -2.82 -2.40
N LEU A 24 -7.71 -3.33 -2.27
CA LEU A 24 -6.51 -2.50 -2.24
C LEU A 24 -6.22 -1.89 -3.61
N VAL A 25 -6.30 -2.70 -4.66
CA VAL A 25 -6.14 -2.27 -6.07
C VAL A 25 -7.21 -1.25 -6.42
N ASP A 26 -8.49 -1.55 -6.16
CA ASP A 26 -9.62 -0.65 -6.41
C ASP A 26 -9.46 0.70 -5.69
N TRP A 27 -8.91 0.70 -4.48
CA TRP A 27 -8.61 1.95 -3.77
C TRP A 27 -7.47 2.71 -4.45
N ALA A 28 -6.40 2.03 -4.84
CA ALA A 28 -5.24 2.65 -5.47
C ALA A 28 -5.59 3.25 -6.84
N GLU A 29 -6.38 2.57 -7.65
CA GLU A 29 -6.88 3.08 -8.94
C GLU A 29 -7.71 4.36 -8.75
N ARG A 30 -8.64 4.36 -7.79
CA ARG A 30 -9.44 5.56 -7.46
C ARG A 30 -8.57 6.71 -6.97
N ALA A 31 -7.60 6.44 -6.11
CA ALA A 31 -6.65 7.44 -5.63
C ALA A 31 -5.85 8.07 -6.79
N MET A 32 -5.43 7.26 -7.77
CA MET A 32 -4.77 7.75 -8.99
C MET A 32 -5.70 8.60 -9.87
N MET A 33 -7.00 8.31 -9.90
CA MET A 33 -7.99 9.13 -10.63
C MET A 33 -8.30 10.45 -9.93
N GLU A 34 -8.31 10.48 -8.59
CA GLU A 34 -8.56 11.69 -7.81
C GLU A 34 -7.40 12.71 -7.92
N ASP A 35 -6.16 12.24 -8.10
CA ASP A 35 -4.91 13.03 -8.24
C ASP A 35 -4.68 14.06 -7.11
N ASP A 36 -5.33 13.84 -5.95
CA ASP A 36 -5.25 14.71 -4.78
C ASP A 36 -4.22 14.20 -3.77
N PHE A 37 -2.94 14.19 -4.15
CA PHE A 37 -1.84 13.69 -3.33
C PHE A 37 -1.20 14.78 -2.45
N GLU A 38 -0.71 14.41 -1.25
CA GLU A 38 0.07 15.31 -0.41
C GLU A 38 1.34 15.81 -1.14
N LYS A 39 1.60 17.11 -1.11
CA LYS A 39 2.62 17.74 -1.96
C LYS A 39 4.04 17.41 -1.51
N GLU A 40 4.26 17.31 -0.20
CA GLU A 40 5.57 17.11 0.41
C GLU A 40 6.16 15.72 0.13
N SER A 41 5.35 14.77 -0.33
CA SER A 41 5.79 13.41 -0.64
C SER A 41 5.16 12.89 -1.93
N PHE A 42 4.79 13.80 -2.83
CA PHE A 42 4.05 13.51 -4.05
C PHE A 42 4.67 12.37 -4.86
N ASP A 43 5.96 12.47 -5.22
CA ASP A 43 6.62 11.49 -6.08
C ASP A 43 6.60 10.08 -5.48
N ALA A 44 7.11 9.94 -4.24
CA ALA A 44 7.15 8.64 -3.55
C ALA A 44 5.74 8.06 -3.31
N LEU A 45 4.79 8.91 -2.93
CA LEU A 45 3.43 8.49 -2.65
C LEU A 45 2.70 8.05 -3.92
N ARG A 46 2.82 8.84 -5.00
CA ARG A 46 2.24 8.52 -6.31
C ARG A 46 2.81 7.23 -6.86
N ASP A 47 4.11 7.02 -6.77
CA ASP A 47 4.77 5.80 -7.26
C ASP A 47 4.32 4.56 -6.47
N VAL A 48 4.21 4.65 -5.15
CA VAL A 48 3.67 3.56 -4.32
C VAL A 48 2.22 3.26 -4.69
N VAL A 49 1.36 4.28 -4.78
CA VAL A 49 -0.06 4.08 -5.11
C VAL A 49 -0.22 3.52 -6.53
N ALA A 50 0.57 3.97 -7.50
CA ALA A 50 0.56 3.42 -8.85
C ALA A 50 0.95 1.93 -8.88
N ARG A 51 1.95 1.52 -8.09
CA ARG A 51 2.34 0.11 -7.97
C ARG A 51 1.26 -0.74 -7.32
N LEU A 52 0.58 -0.22 -6.30
CA LEU A 52 -0.56 -0.89 -5.67
C LEU A 52 -1.74 -1.07 -6.64
N GLY A 53 -1.96 -0.13 -7.56
CA GLY A 53 -3.01 -0.25 -8.58
C GLY A 53 -2.76 -1.32 -9.66
N LEU A 54 -1.63 -2.03 -9.62
CA LEU A 54 -1.26 -3.06 -10.59
C LEU A 54 -1.06 -4.45 -9.95
N SER A 55 -1.31 -4.58 -8.64
CA SER A 55 -0.83 -5.74 -7.88
C SER A 55 -1.68 -7.02 -7.98
N ASP A 56 -2.86 -6.94 -8.57
CA ASP A 56 -3.70 -8.09 -8.92
C ASP A 56 -3.20 -8.85 -10.17
N VAL A 57 -2.36 -8.19 -10.98
CA VAL A 57 -1.72 -8.82 -12.13
C VAL A 57 -0.65 -9.80 -11.64
N ARG A 58 -0.71 -11.08 -12.06
CA ARG A 58 0.23 -12.13 -11.60
C ARG A 58 1.71 -11.78 -11.73
N ALA A 59 2.09 -10.96 -12.70
CA ALA A 59 3.48 -10.50 -12.88
C ALA A 59 3.94 -9.45 -11.85
N PHE A 60 2.98 -8.85 -11.14
CA PHE A 60 3.14 -7.72 -10.22
C PHE A 60 2.55 -8.01 -8.83
N GLY A 61 2.39 -9.30 -8.48
CA GLY A 61 1.85 -9.70 -7.18
C GLY A 61 2.58 -9.02 -6.01
N LEU A 62 1.83 -8.65 -4.97
CA LEU A 62 2.37 -7.90 -3.82
C LEU A 62 2.96 -8.85 -2.77
N THR A 63 4.28 -9.00 -2.74
CA THR A 63 4.94 -9.76 -1.68
C THR A 63 5.09 -8.92 -0.41
N LEU A 64 5.33 -9.57 0.73
CA LEU A 64 5.70 -8.87 1.96
C LEU A 64 6.89 -7.92 1.76
N LYS A 65 7.90 -8.33 0.99
CA LYS A 65 9.08 -7.52 0.70
C LYS A 65 8.75 -6.26 -0.11
N ASP A 66 7.78 -6.37 -1.03
CA ASP A 66 7.31 -5.21 -1.79
C ASP A 66 6.61 -4.22 -0.85
N CYS A 67 5.77 -4.72 0.06
CA CYS A 67 5.15 -3.89 1.11
C CYS A 67 6.21 -3.22 2.00
N GLU A 68 7.25 -3.94 2.43
CA GLU A 68 8.34 -3.38 3.23
C GLU A 68 9.04 -2.23 2.49
N GLN A 69 9.34 -2.42 1.21
CA GLN A 69 10.00 -1.40 0.39
C GLN A 69 9.12 -0.15 0.24
N MET A 70 7.85 -0.32 -0.14
CA MET A 70 6.90 0.79 -0.30
C MET A 70 6.71 1.56 1.01
N LEU A 71 6.59 0.85 2.14
CA LEU A 71 6.47 1.48 3.46
C LEU A 71 7.74 2.25 3.83
N SER A 72 8.93 1.71 3.53
CA SER A 72 10.20 2.40 3.76
C SER A 72 10.34 3.67 2.94
N GLU A 73 9.89 3.68 1.68
CA GLU A 73 9.87 4.87 0.82
C GLU A 73 9.01 5.99 1.44
N MET A 74 8.00 5.62 2.22
CA MET A 74 7.11 6.53 2.95
C MET A 74 7.55 6.81 4.41
N GLY A 75 8.69 6.28 4.86
CA GLY A 75 9.22 6.48 6.22
C GLY A 75 8.61 5.57 7.30
N TYR A 76 7.98 4.46 6.90
CA TYR A 76 7.43 3.45 7.78
C TYR A 76 8.30 2.19 7.77
N LYS A 77 8.12 1.34 8.79
CA LYS A 77 8.75 0.01 8.86
C LYS A 77 7.69 -1.03 9.23
N ILE A 78 7.85 -2.25 8.72
CA ILE A 78 7.06 -3.39 9.18
C ILE A 78 7.69 -3.96 10.45
N ASN A 79 6.85 -4.34 11.40
CA ASN A 79 7.22 -5.21 12.51
C ASN A 79 6.32 -6.45 12.43
N ILE A 80 6.91 -7.64 12.30
CA ILE A 80 6.18 -8.90 12.13
C ILE A 80 6.24 -9.67 13.45
N GLU A 81 5.08 -10.11 13.91
CA GLU A 81 4.93 -10.96 15.08
C GLU A 81 4.22 -12.26 14.66
N ILE A 82 4.73 -13.39 15.15
CA ILE A 82 4.10 -14.70 14.95
C ILE A 82 3.51 -15.10 16.28
N ILE A 83 2.20 -15.31 16.31
CA ILE A 83 1.45 -15.73 17.50
C ILE A 83 0.90 -17.15 17.30
N GLU A 84 0.83 -17.91 18.38
CA GLU A 84 0.17 -19.22 18.37
C GLU A 84 -1.36 -19.02 18.31
N THR A 85 -2.03 -19.76 17.42
CA THR A 85 -3.49 -19.83 17.40
C THR A 85 -3.95 -20.89 18.41
N ASN A 86 -4.70 -20.45 19.43
CA ASN A 86 -5.33 -21.33 20.43
C ASN A 86 -6.36 -22.29 19.83
#